data_AF-D2TPB3-F1
#
_entry.id   AF-D2TPB3-F1
#
_cell.length_a   1.000
_cell.length_b   1.000
_cell.length_c   1.000
_cell.angle_alpha   90.00
_cell.angle_beta   90.00
_cell.angle_gamma   90.00
#
_symmetry.space_group_name_H-M   'P 1'
#
loop_
_entity.id
_entity.type
_entity.pdbx_description
1 polymer ?
#
loop_
_entity_poly.entity_id
_entity_poly.type
_entity_poly.pdbx_seq_one_letter_code
_entity_poly.pdbx_strand_id
1 'polypeptide(L)'
;MLEGLYFWKKKSGTTSLLQVMGWLLIMIVLSGGAGAGYWYYFIKLPADEMKAQQQQAAQQLRKDIDSVQDWYAKSLEGVSIDSALRLLDEIHRSILSLSLIRLPAEDLGYNCSMKLCSMHFELQSGAILTQPSLTFFGKTYLASFPVGKGKNKKDALSLEYKDMKFSIPNHDGLKAYKANKPLELPACNDVISYIKTYNSVIASGKSRKKNGEIVFKSLPKSPVGDLEKRLTGQVKSYGMLSSDWSIEVSGTGGQYGSSKFLAQLALYKQAYRDAFLIRKIETVKDGIKISGGLVCKA
;
A
#
# COMPACT_ATOMS: atom_id res chain seq x y z
N MET A 1 -24.25 86.74 64.02
CA MET A 1 -25.13 85.59 63.71
C MET A 1 -24.18 84.42 63.44
N LEU A 2 -23.92 83.56 64.44
CA LEU A 2 -24.68 82.31 64.71
C LEU A 2 -24.75 81.48 63.42
N GLU A 3 -24.08 80.35 63.22
CA GLU A 3 -23.94 79.11 64.02
C GLU A 3 -22.67 78.37 63.55
N GLY A 4 -21.83 77.78 64.40
CA GLY A 4 -22.06 76.42 64.91
C GLY A 4 -21.04 75.41 64.36
N LEU A 5 -19.73 75.61 64.60
CA LEU A 5 -18.68 74.63 64.31
C LEU A 5 -18.77 73.47 65.32
N TYR A 6 -19.58 72.46 65.01
CA TYR A 6 -19.64 71.23 65.79
C TYR A 6 -18.51 70.27 65.39
N PHE A 7 -17.50 70.23 66.26
CA PHE A 7 -16.51 69.16 66.33
C PHE A 7 -17.19 67.82 66.68
N TRP A 8 -17.34 66.93 65.70
CA TRP A 8 -17.58 65.52 66.00
C TRP A 8 -16.24 64.81 66.26
N LYS A 9 -15.80 64.89 67.50
CA LYS A 9 -14.79 63.99 68.07
C LYS A 9 -15.45 62.62 68.26
N LYS A 10 -15.30 61.71 67.29
CA LYS A 10 -15.56 60.27 67.51
C LYS A 10 -14.24 59.52 67.72
N LYS A 11 -14.27 58.74 68.81
CA LYS A 11 -13.25 57.88 69.39
C LYS A 11 -12.31 57.23 68.38
N SER A 12 -11.02 57.31 68.72
CA SER A 12 -9.96 56.37 68.36
C SER A 12 -10.44 54.93 68.57
N GLY A 13 -10.84 54.27 67.49
CA GLY A 13 -10.82 52.82 67.42
C GLY A 13 -9.40 52.42 67.05
N THR A 14 -8.71 51.77 67.98
CA THR A 14 -7.46 51.04 67.72
C THR A 14 -7.71 50.12 66.53
N THR A 15 -7.27 50.49 65.34
CA THR A 15 -7.19 49.55 64.21
C THR A 15 -6.14 48.53 64.61
N SER A 16 -6.60 47.36 65.00
CA SER A 16 -5.77 46.20 65.28
C SER A 16 -4.77 46.03 64.12
N LEU A 17 -3.48 45.88 64.43
CA LEU A 17 -2.42 45.65 63.43
C LEU A 17 -2.76 44.47 62.49
N LEU A 18 -3.59 43.55 63.00
CA LEU A 18 -4.20 42.41 62.31
C LEU A 18 -5.23 42.81 61.22
N GLN A 19 -5.98 43.90 61.40
CA GLN A 19 -6.91 44.42 60.38
C GLN A 19 -6.17 45.12 59.23
N VAL A 20 -5.10 45.86 59.53
CA VAL A 20 -4.28 46.51 58.48
C VAL A 20 -3.50 45.46 57.70
N MET A 21 -2.91 44.48 58.38
CA MET A 21 -2.28 43.32 57.71
C MET A 21 -3.28 42.53 56.85
N GLY A 22 -4.51 42.33 57.34
CA GLY A 22 -5.57 41.66 56.57
C GLY A 22 -5.89 42.37 55.26
N TRP A 23 -6.05 43.69 55.28
CA TRP A 23 -6.29 44.49 54.07
C TRP A 23 -5.11 44.47 53.10
N LEU A 24 -3.87 44.51 53.61
CA LEU A 24 -2.66 44.46 52.79
C LEU A 24 -2.49 43.09 52.11
N LEU A 25 -2.78 42.00 52.82
CA LEU A 25 -2.81 40.65 52.26
C LEU A 25 -3.88 40.50 51.17
N ILE A 26 -5.09 41.03 51.39
CA ILE A 26 -6.17 41.02 50.40
C ILE A 26 -5.76 41.79 49.14
N MET A 27 -5.13 42.96 49.28
CA MET A 27 -4.66 43.75 48.14
C MET A 27 -3.52 43.06 47.37
N ILE A 28 -2.60 42.38 48.06
CA ILE A 28 -1.53 41.57 47.42
C ILE A 28 -2.12 40.37 46.68
N VAL A 29 -3.11 39.69 47.25
CA VAL A 29 -3.79 38.56 46.60
C VAL A 29 -4.60 39.02 45.38
N LEU A 30 -5.30 40.16 45.46
CA LEU A 30 -6.05 40.73 44.35
C LEU A 30 -5.13 41.21 43.21
N SER A 31 -4.02 41.87 43.53
CA SER A 31 -3.04 42.31 42.53
C SER A 31 -2.24 41.15 41.92
N GLY A 32 -1.91 40.13 42.71
CA GLY A 32 -1.32 38.88 42.22
C GLY A 32 -2.27 38.10 41.30
N GLY A 33 -3.57 38.05 41.62
CA GLY A 33 -4.59 37.44 40.77
C GLY A 33 -4.77 38.16 39.42
N ALA A 34 -4.77 39.50 39.43
CA ALA A 34 -4.84 40.30 38.20
C ALA A 34 -3.59 40.13 37.31
N GLY A 35 -2.40 40.11 37.91
CA GLY A 35 -1.14 39.88 37.20
C GLY A 35 -1.02 38.47 36.59
N ALA A 36 -1.46 37.44 37.32
CA ALA A 36 -1.47 36.06 36.84
C ALA A 36 -2.49 35.84 35.71
N GLY A 37 -3.67 36.46 35.80
CA GLY A 37 -4.67 36.44 34.73
C GLY A 37 -4.17 37.11 33.46
N TYR A 38 -3.52 38.27 33.58
CA TYR A 38 -2.91 38.98 32.45
C TYR A 38 -1.79 38.17 31.78
N TRP A 39 -0.86 37.62 32.56
CA TRP A 39 0.22 36.78 32.03
C TRP A 39 -0.30 35.52 31.32
N TYR A 40 -1.31 34.86 31.90
CA TYR A 40 -1.89 33.66 31.30
C TYR A 40 -2.59 33.96 29.96
N TYR A 41 -3.46 34.97 29.91
CA TYR A 41 -4.23 35.29 28.71
C TYR A 41 -3.42 35.99 27.61
N PHE A 42 -2.56 36.94 27.96
CA PHE A 42 -1.85 37.77 26.97
C PHE A 42 -0.47 37.25 26.58
N ILE A 43 0.14 36.36 27.38
CA ILE A 43 1.50 35.87 27.12
C ILE A 43 1.51 34.36 26.90
N LYS A 44 0.90 33.59 27.82
CA LYS A 44 0.96 32.12 27.75
C LYS A 44 0.04 31.54 26.68
N LEU A 45 -1.23 31.94 26.65
CA LEU A 45 -2.21 31.48 25.66
C LEU A 45 -1.72 31.66 24.21
N PRO A 46 -1.30 32.87 23.77
CA PRO A 46 -0.85 33.06 22.40
C PRO A 46 0.47 32.34 22.10
N ALA A 47 1.37 32.20 23.08
CA ALA A 47 2.61 31.45 22.89
C ALA A 47 2.37 29.93 22.74
N ASP A 48 1.41 29.38 23.49
CA ASP A 48 1.04 27.97 23.40
C ASP A 48 0.24 27.68 22.11
N GLU A 49 -0.64 28.60 21.68
CA GLU A 49 -1.32 28.53 20.38
C GLU A 49 -0.33 28.58 19.21
N MET A 50 0.65 29.48 19.23
CA MET A 50 1.69 29.56 18.20
C MET A 50 2.54 28.29 18.15
N LYS A 51 2.92 27.72 19.30
CA LYS A 51 3.63 26.42 19.36
C LYS A 51 2.76 25.28 18.84
N ALA A 52 1.48 25.25 19.20
CA ALA A 52 0.53 24.25 18.71
C ALA A 52 0.36 24.35 17.18
N GLN A 53 0.22 25.56 16.65
CA GLN A 53 0.17 25.80 15.20
C GLN A 53 1.46 25.39 14.49
N GLN A 54 2.63 25.72 15.06
CA GLN A 54 3.92 25.27 14.52
C GLN A 54 4.06 23.75 14.51
N GLN A 55 3.63 23.09 15.59
CA GLN A 55 3.63 21.62 15.66
C GLN A 55 2.66 21.02 14.64
N GLN A 56 1.47 21.58 14.48
CA GLN A 56 0.50 21.14 13.48
C GLN A 56 1.04 21.32 12.05
N ALA A 57 1.63 22.48 11.76
CA ALA A 57 2.26 22.76 10.47
C ALA A 57 3.42 21.80 10.17
N ALA A 58 4.28 21.53 11.17
CA ALA A 58 5.37 20.57 11.03
C ALA A 58 4.87 19.13 10.85
N GLN A 59 3.79 18.75 11.54
CA GLN A 59 3.15 17.44 11.37
C GLN A 59 2.51 17.31 10.00
N GLN A 60 1.83 18.35 9.52
CA GLN A 60 1.24 18.34 8.18
C GLN A 60 2.32 18.22 7.11
N LEU A 61 3.42 18.97 7.25
CA LEU A 61 4.56 18.88 6.35
C LEU A 61 5.14 17.46 6.30
N ARG A 62 5.33 16.81 7.46
CA ARG A 62 5.80 15.42 7.52
C ARG A 62 4.82 14.45 6.85
N LYS A 63 3.52 14.59 7.12
CA LYS A 63 2.49 13.77 6.47
C LYS A 63 2.49 13.94 4.96
N ASP A 64 2.66 15.17 4.49
CA ASP A 64 2.72 15.47 3.06
C ASP A 64 3.95 14.83 2.43
N ILE A 65 5.13 14.93 3.06
CA ILE A 65 6.36 14.25 2.61
C ILE A 65 6.16 12.72 2.59
N ASP A 66 5.64 12.15 3.67
CA ASP A 66 5.40 10.72 3.81
C ASP A 66 4.42 10.23 2.74
N SER A 67 3.39 11.01 2.43
CA SER A 67 2.41 10.69 1.38
C SER A 67 3.04 10.61 -0.01
N VAL A 68 3.98 11.51 -0.32
CA VAL A 68 4.73 11.50 -1.58
C VAL A 68 5.61 10.25 -1.63
N GLN A 69 6.38 9.99 -0.56
CA GLN A 69 7.28 8.84 -0.50
C GLN A 69 6.55 7.50 -0.55
N ASP A 70 5.42 7.39 0.15
CA ASP A 70 4.56 6.20 0.16
C ASP A 70 3.94 5.97 -1.23
N TRP A 71 3.51 7.03 -1.93
CA TRP A 71 3.01 6.91 -3.29
C TRP A 71 4.08 6.37 -4.25
N TYR A 72 5.32 6.88 -4.19
CA TYR A 72 6.42 6.35 -5.01
C TYR A 72 6.74 4.90 -4.67
N ALA A 73 6.85 4.58 -3.37
CA ALA A 73 7.15 3.24 -2.90
C ALA A 73 6.09 2.22 -3.34
N LYS A 74 4.81 2.58 -3.24
CA LYS A 74 3.68 1.73 -3.69
C LYS A 74 3.61 1.62 -5.21
N SER A 75 3.81 2.72 -5.93
CA SER A 75 3.77 2.72 -7.39
C SER A 75 4.88 1.84 -7.98
N LEU A 76 6.08 1.89 -7.38
CA LEU A 76 7.22 1.04 -7.71
C LEU A 76 7.19 -0.34 -7.01
N GLU A 77 6.12 -0.67 -6.27
CA GLU A 77 5.99 -2.01 -5.70
C GLU A 77 5.68 -3.02 -6.81
N GLY A 78 6.44 -4.11 -6.81
CA GLY A 78 6.31 -5.20 -7.75
C GLY A 78 7.67 -5.76 -8.13
N VAL A 79 7.69 -6.62 -9.13
CA VAL A 79 8.91 -7.21 -9.68
C VAL A 79 8.95 -7.04 -11.19
N SER A 80 10.14 -7.11 -11.76
CA SER A 80 10.31 -7.11 -13.22
C SER A 80 9.65 -8.33 -13.86
N ILE A 81 9.37 -8.22 -15.16
CA ILE A 81 8.85 -9.35 -15.95
C ILE A 81 9.76 -10.58 -15.82
N ASP A 82 11.08 -10.44 -15.87
CA ASP A 82 12.01 -11.58 -15.76
C ASP A 82 11.88 -12.32 -14.42
N SER A 83 11.71 -11.58 -13.33
CA SER A 83 11.48 -12.16 -12.02
C SER A 83 10.12 -12.86 -11.91
N ALA A 84 9.08 -12.31 -12.54
CA ALA A 84 7.77 -12.96 -12.61
C ALA A 84 7.81 -14.24 -13.46
N LEU A 85 8.60 -14.26 -14.54
CA LEU A 85 8.83 -15.48 -15.33
C LEU A 85 9.52 -16.56 -14.50
N ARG A 86 10.49 -16.21 -13.66
CA ARG A 86 11.12 -17.15 -12.71
C ARG A 86 10.12 -17.72 -11.70
N LEU A 87 9.20 -16.89 -11.20
CA LEU A 87 8.12 -17.35 -10.33
C LEU A 87 7.19 -18.35 -11.05
N LEU A 88 6.81 -18.07 -12.30
CA LEU A 88 6.00 -19.00 -13.11
C LEU A 88 6.73 -20.32 -13.38
N ASP A 89 8.05 -20.28 -13.64
CA ASP A 89 8.88 -21.48 -13.79
C ASP A 89 8.95 -22.28 -12.48
N GLU A 90 9.15 -21.61 -11.35
CA GLU A 90 9.19 -22.27 -10.04
C GLU A 90 7.84 -22.94 -9.72
N ILE A 91 6.72 -22.24 -9.95
CA ILE A 91 5.37 -22.82 -9.83
C ILE A 91 5.26 -24.09 -10.68
N HIS A 92 5.70 -24.04 -11.94
CA HIS A 92 5.67 -25.18 -12.84
C HIS A 92 6.48 -26.37 -12.28
N ARG A 93 7.72 -26.14 -11.85
CA ARG A 93 8.59 -27.17 -11.26
C ARG A 93 8.00 -27.79 -10.01
N SER A 94 7.44 -26.97 -9.11
CA SER A 94 6.81 -27.44 -7.87
C SER A 94 5.59 -28.33 -8.12
N ILE A 95 4.84 -28.07 -9.19
CA ILE A 95 3.66 -28.87 -9.56
C ILE A 95 4.07 -30.15 -10.28
N LEU A 96 5.20 -30.14 -11.01
CA LEU A 96 5.70 -31.31 -11.73
C LEU A 96 5.88 -32.51 -10.79
N SER A 97 6.45 -32.29 -9.59
CA SER A 97 6.64 -33.37 -8.61
C SER A 97 5.31 -34.02 -8.19
N LEU A 98 4.25 -33.23 -8.04
CA LEU A 98 2.91 -33.71 -7.70
C LEU A 98 2.27 -34.46 -8.88
N SER A 99 2.55 -34.04 -10.12
CA SER A 99 2.09 -34.75 -11.31
C SER A 99 2.76 -36.12 -11.48
N LEU A 100 4.04 -36.24 -11.09
CA LEU A 100 4.81 -37.50 -11.18
C LEU A 100 4.27 -38.58 -10.23
N ILE A 101 3.77 -38.19 -9.05
CA ILE A 101 3.11 -39.11 -8.12
C ILE A 101 1.63 -39.35 -8.46
N ARG A 102 1.15 -38.83 -9.61
CA ARG A 102 -0.25 -38.92 -10.06
C ARG A 102 -1.24 -38.48 -8.98
N LEU A 103 -0.99 -37.31 -8.36
CA LEU A 103 -1.94 -36.72 -7.42
C LEU A 103 -3.34 -36.65 -8.09
N PRO A 104 -4.39 -37.28 -7.50
CA PRO A 104 -5.72 -37.33 -8.09
C PRO A 104 -6.44 -36.00 -7.87
N ALA A 105 -6.01 -34.96 -8.57
CA ALA A 105 -6.59 -33.62 -8.52
C ALA A 105 -7.47 -33.35 -9.75
N GLU A 106 -8.67 -32.82 -9.53
CA GLU A 106 -9.58 -32.32 -10.57
C GLU A 106 -9.22 -30.89 -10.97
N ASP A 107 -8.88 -30.05 -9.98
CA ASP A 107 -8.51 -28.66 -10.20
C ASP A 107 -7.23 -28.29 -9.44
N LEU A 108 -6.51 -27.32 -10.00
CA LEU A 108 -5.35 -26.68 -9.41
C LEU A 108 -5.50 -25.18 -9.57
N GLY A 109 -5.44 -24.48 -8.45
CA GLY A 109 -5.28 -23.04 -8.47
C GLY A 109 -4.16 -22.57 -7.56
N TYR A 110 -3.68 -21.37 -7.86
CA TYR A 110 -2.66 -20.71 -7.08
C TYR A 110 -2.89 -19.21 -7.06
N ASN A 111 -2.45 -18.58 -5.99
CA ASN A 111 -2.52 -17.14 -5.79
C ASN A 111 -1.19 -16.70 -5.19
N CYS A 112 -0.38 -16.06 -6.01
CA CYS A 112 0.93 -15.58 -5.63
C CYS A 112 0.97 -14.05 -5.68
N SER A 113 1.25 -13.43 -4.53
CA SER A 113 1.88 -12.12 -4.47
C SER A 113 3.39 -12.28 -4.72
N MET A 114 4.12 -11.19 -4.99
CA MET A 114 5.58 -11.26 -5.22
C MET A 114 6.43 -11.56 -3.96
N LYS A 115 5.79 -11.92 -2.84
CA LYS A 115 6.43 -12.25 -1.55
C LYS A 115 5.94 -13.58 -0.98
N LEU A 116 4.71 -13.96 -1.31
CA LEU A 116 3.99 -15.08 -0.71
C LEU A 116 3.07 -15.71 -1.74
N CYS A 117 3.11 -17.03 -1.84
CA CYS A 117 2.20 -17.80 -2.67
C CYS A 117 1.43 -18.85 -1.87
N SER A 118 0.22 -19.13 -2.34
CA SER A 118 -0.60 -20.25 -1.88
C SER A 118 -1.06 -21.08 -3.07
N MET A 119 -1.03 -22.40 -2.93
CA MET A 119 -1.52 -23.36 -3.92
C MET A 119 -2.65 -24.19 -3.31
N HIS A 120 -3.66 -24.50 -4.11
CA HIS A 120 -4.78 -25.36 -3.73
C HIS A 120 -5.05 -26.38 -4.83
N PHE A 121 -5.39 -27.60 -4.41
CA PHE A 121 -5.76 -28.70 -5.28
C PHE A 121 -7.14 -29.21 -4.84
N GLU A 122 -8.08 -29.30 -5.77
CA GLU A 122 -9.35 -29.99 -5.55
C GLU A 122 -9.15 -31.46 -5.89
N LEU A 123 -9.38 -32.36 -4.93
CA LEU A 123 -9.11 -33.77 -5.08
C LEU A 123 -10.34 -34.50 -5.63
N GLN A 124 -10.10 -35.54 -6.42
CA GLN A 124 -11.16 -36.41 -6.93
C GLN A 124 -11.93 -37.08 -5.80
N SER A 125 -13.24 -37.24 -5.96
CA SER A 125 -14.06 -37.97 -4.99
C SER A 125 -13.56 -39.41 -4.82
N GLY A 126 -13.44 -39.87 -3.57
CA GLY A 126 -12.91 -41.20 -3.25
C GLY A 126 -11.38 -41.33 -3.32
N ALA A 127 -10.65 -40.24 -3.55
CA ALA A 127 -9.19 -40.25 -3.55
C ALA A 127 -8.62 -40.62 -2.16
N ILE A 128 -7.75 -41.62 -2.13
CA ILE A 128 -6.94 -41.98 -0.97
C ILE A 128 -5.50 -41.56 -1.27
N LEU A 129 -4.96 -40.63 -0.48
CA LEU A 129 -3.58 -40.18 -0.63
C LEU A 129 -2.95 -39.86 0.73
N THR A 130 -1.63 -39.98 0.77
CA THR A 130 -0.81 -39.38 1.81
C THR A 130 -0.51 -37.93 1.42
N GLN A 131 -0.42 -37.03 2.39
CA GLN A 131 -0.13 -35.62 2.13
C GLN A 131 1.26 -35.47 1.50
N PRO A 132 1.36 -35.13 0.20
CA PRO A 132 2.66 -34.97 -0.43
C PRO A 132 3.28 -33.65 -0.01
N SER A 133 4.60 -33.65 0.13
CA SER A 133 5.36 -32.42 0.31
C SER A 133 5.62 -31.77 -1.05
N LEU A 134 5.73 -30.44 -1.05
CA LEU A 134 6.02 -29.64 -2.24
C LEU A 134 7.27 -28.80 -1.98
N THR A 135 8.20 -28.76 -2.94
CA THR A 135 9.39 -27.89 -2.85
C THR A 135 9.13 -26.63 -3.66
N PHE A 136 9.33 -25.47 -3.05
CA PHE A 136 9.14 -24.15 -3.67
C PHE A 136 10.27 -23.21 -3.21
N PHE A 137 11.02 -22.65 -4.17
CA PHE A 137 12.26 -21.90 -3.96
C PHE A 137 13.24 -22.61 -3.00
N GLY A 138 13.39 -23.93 -3.19
CA GLY A 138 14.29 -24.77 -2.38
C GLY A 138 13.82 -25.06 -0.95
N LYS A 139 12.60 -24.62 -0.57
CA LYS A 139 11.99 -24.92 0.73
C LYS A 139 10.87 -25.92 0.59
N THR A 140 10.79 -26.86 1.53
CA THR A 140 9.74 -27.87 1.55
C THR A 140 8.53 -27.38 2.36
N TYR A 141 7.36 -27.51 1.76
CA TYR A 141 6.07 -27.17 2.35
C TYR A 141 5.22 -28.43 2.48
N LEU A 142 4.59 -28.57 3.64
CA LEU A 142 3.62 -29.64 3.89
C LEU A 142 2.22 -29.17 3.52
N ALA A 143 1.46 -30.10 2.96
CA ALA A 143 0.07 -29.84 2.64
C ALA A 143 -0.82 -29.81 3.90
N SER A 144 -1.90 -29.06 3.82
CA SER A 144 -2.95 -29.01 4.84
C SER A 144 -4.31 -29.32 4.22
N PHE A 145 -5.19 -29.98 4.96
CA PHE A 145 -6.60 -30.10 4.59
C PHE A 145 -7.36 -28.90 5.15
N PRO A 146 -8.09 -28.12 4.33
CA PRO A 146 -8.82 -26.96 4.81
C PRO A 146 -10.02 -27.40 5.65
N VAL A 147 -9.88 -27.33 6.98
CA VAL A 147 -11.00 -27.53 7.90
C VAL A 147 -11.93 -26.33 7.82
N GLY A 148 -12.96 -26.39 6.97
CA GLY A 148 -13.96 -25.34 6.90
C GLY A 148 -14.92 -25.37 8.08
N LYS A 149 -14.93 -24.33 8.91
CA LYS A 149 -16.05 -24.06 9.82
C LYS A 149 -17.11 -23.25 9.07
N GLY A 150 -18.25 -23.85 8.69
CA GLY A 150 -19.38 -23.12 8.10
C GLY A 150 -20.41 -23.99 7.35
N LYS A 151 -21.68 -23.58 7.38
CA LYS A 151 -22.88 -24.35 6.95
C LYS A 151 -23.10 -24.51 5.43
N ASN A 152 -22.14 -24.15 4.58
CA ASN A 152 -22.28 -24.26 3.11
C ASN A 152 -20.92 -24.57 2.47
N LYS A 153 -20.34 -25.73 2.77
CA LYS A 153 -19.24 -26.26 1.97
C LYS A 153 -19.72 -27.52 1.28
N LYS A 154 -19.64 -27.53 -0.05
CA LYS A 154 -19.56 -28.79 -0.80
C LYS A 154 -18.40 -29.57 -0.20
N ASP A 155 -18.59 -30.85 0.04
CA ASP A 155 -17.60 -31.80 0.58
C ASP A 155 -16.47 -32.07 -0.43
N ALA A 156 -15.88 -31.02 -1.01
CA ALA A 156 -14.74 -31.12 -1.90
C ALA A 156 -13.50 -31.31 -1.03
N LEU A 157 -13.01 -32.55 -0.98
CA LEU A 157 -11.72 -32.89 -0.40
C LEU A 157 -10.67 -32.04 -1.13
N SER A 158 -9.93 -31.22 -0.39
CA SER A 158 -8.98 -30.26 -0.97
C SER A 158 -7.66 -30.27 -0.23
N LEU A 159 -6.58 -29.99 -0.94
CA LEU A 159 -5.22 -29.96 -0.43
C LEU A 159 -4.67 -28.54 -0.60
N GLU A 160 -4.20 -27.91 0.47
CA GLU A 160 -3.71 -26.52 0.45
C GLU A 160 -2.28 -26.40 0.97
N TYR A 161 -1.43 -25.70 0.21
CA TYR A 161 -0.12 -25.22 0.62
C TYR A 161 -0.20 -23.72 0.84
N LYS A 162 -0.09 -23.28 2.09
CA LYS A 162 -0.22 -21.86 2.49
C LYS A 162 1.11 -21.24 2.85
N ASP A 163 1.14 -19.91 2.76
CA ASP A 163 2.23 -19.07 3.25
C ASP A 163 3.61 -19.47 2.70
N MET A 164 3.65 -19.86 1.41
CA MET A 164 4.90 -20.18 0.73
C MET A 164 5.67 -18.90 0.45
N LYS A 165 6.51 -18.51 1.41
CA LYS A 165 7.32 -17.29 1.39
C LYS A 165 8.56 -17.46 0.52
N PHE A 166 8.77 -16.48 -0.35
CA PHE A 166 9.95 -16.41 -1.21
C PHE A 166 10.46 -14.96 -1.29
N SER A 167 11.69 -14.81 -1.76
CA SER A 167 12.31 -13.49 -1.93
C SER A 167 12.72 -13.33 -3.38
N ILE A 168 12.22 -12.25 -4.00
CA ILE A 168 12.64 -11.83 -5.32
C ILE A 168 13.47 -10.55 -5.18
N PRO A 169 14.60 -10.42 -5.90
CA PRO A 169 15.37 -9.18 -5.93
C PRO A 169 14.53 -7.99 -6.40
N ASN A 170 14.78 -6.81 -5.80
CA ASN A 170 14.17 -5.56 -6.28
C ASN A 170 14.55 -5.32 -7.76
N HIS A 171 13.62 -4.76 -8.54
CA HIS A 171 13.91 -4.28 -9.88
C HIS A 171 14.69 -2.96 -9.84
N ASP A 172 15.30 -2.57 -10.96
CA ASP A 172 16.25 -1.46 -10.99
C ASP A 172 15.60 -0.10 -10.70
N GLY A 173 14.35 0.11 -11.12
CA GLY A 173 13.57 1.31 -10.76
C GLY A 173 13.41 1.48 -9.25
N LEU A 174 13.05 0.43 -8.51
CA LEU A 174 12.94 0.50 -7.06
C LEU A 174 14.30 0.68 -6.37
N LYS A 175 15.38 0.08 -6.91
CA LYS A 175 16.75 0.31 -6.42
C LYS A 175 17.17 1.78 -6.63
N ALA A 176 16.90 2.34 -7.81
CA ALA A 176 17.21 3.71 -8.14
C ALA A 176 16.46 4.70 -7.24
N TYR A 177 15.16 4.47 -7.03
CA TYR A 177 14.35 5.25 -6.09
C TYR A 177 14.93 5.24 -4.67
N LYS A 178 15.22 4.05 -4.11
CA LYS A 178 15.81 3.90 -2.77
C LYS A 178 17.18 4.57 -2.65
N ALA A 179 17.93 4.64 -3.74
CA ALA A 179 19.22 5.31 -3.82
C ALA A 179 19.11 6.81 -4.16
N ASN A 180 17.90 7.38 -4.22
CA ASN A 180 17.64 8.74 -4.67
C ASN A 180 18.24 9.08 -6.05
N LYS A 181 18.40 8.07 -6.92
CA LYS A 181 18.90 8.23 -8.29
C LYS A 181 17.76 8.51 -9.27
N PRO A 182 18.02 9.18 -10.40
CA PRO A 182 17.02 9.34 -11.45
C PRO A 182 16.37 8.01 -11.84
N LEU A 183 15.07 8.04 -12.13
CA LEU A 183 14.35 6.88 -12.66
C LEU A 183 14.39 6.93 -14.18
N GLU A 184 14.96 5.90 -14.79
CA GLU A 184 14.86 5.67 -16.22
C GLU A 184 13.51 5.02 -16.49
N LEU A 185 12.59 5.80 -17.04
CA LEU A 185 11.22 5.38 -17.34
C LEU A 185 10.89 5.77 -18.78
N PRO A 186 10.17 4.91 -19.53
CA PRO A 186 9.73 5.24 -20.88
C PRO A 186 8.63 6.31 -20.87
N ALA A 187 8.46 7.00 -22.00
CA ALA A 187 7.41 7.99 -22.17
C ALA A 187 6.02 7.33 -22.14
N CYS A 188 5.07 7.91 -21.40
CA CYS A 188 3.73 7.35 -21.26
C CYS A 188 3.00 7.25 -22.60
N ASN A 189 3.20 8.21 -23.51
CA ASN A 189 2.59 8.16 -24.83
C ASN A 189 3.03 6.93 -25.63
N ASP A 190 4.31 6.56 -25.55
CA ASP A 190 4.86 5.41 -26.25
C ASP A 190 4.32 4.10 -25.68
N VAL A 191 4.30 3.98 -24.35
CA VAL A 191 3.76 2.81 -23.65
C VAL A 191 2.26 2.64 -23.92
N ILE A 192 1.48 3.71 -23.85
CA ILE A 192 0.03 3.67 -24.11
C ILE A 192 -0.25 3.34 -25.58
N SER A 193 0.50 3.94 -26.51
CA SER A 193 0.39 3.67 -27.95
C SER A 193 0.69 2.20 -28.23
N TYR A 194 1.77 1.67 -27.63
CA TYR A 194 2.11 0.25 -27.71
C TYR A 194 0.97 -0.64 -27.21
N ILE A 195 0.44 -0.39 -26.00
CA ILE A 195 -0.64 -1.21 -25.44
C ILE A 195 -1.88 -1.18 -26.33
N LYS A 196 -2.29 0.00 -26.82
CA LYS A 196 -3.44 0.13 -27.73
C LYS A 196 -3.22 -0.66 -29.03
N THR A 197 -2.04 -0.56 -29.62
CA THR A 197 -1.68 -1.28 -30.84
C THR A 197 -1.64 -2.79 -30.61
N TYR A 198 -1.00 -3.23 -29.52
CA TYR A 198 -0.95 -4.63 -29.11
C TYR A 198 -2.35 -5.22 -28.92
N ASN A 199 -3.23 -4.52 -28.19
CA ASN A 199 -4.61 -4.95 -27.98
C ASN A 199 -5.41 -4.99 -29.29
N SER A 200 -5.17 -4.04 -30.21
CA SER A 200 -5.80 -4.05 -31.55
C SER A 200 -5.39 -5.26 -32.36
N VAL A 201 -4.10 -5.63 -32.35
CA VAL A 201 -3.59 -6.83 -33.02
C VAL A 201 -4.24 -8.09 -32.46
N ILE A 202 -4.32 -8.22 -31.13
CA ILE A 202 -4.99 -9.37 -30.48
C ILE A 202 -6.47 -9.43 -30.87
N ALA A 203 -7.16 -8.29 -30.88
CA ALA A 203 -8.58 -8.23 -31.23
C ALA A 203 -8.86 -8.56 -32.72
N SER A 204 -7.89 -8.29 -33.61
CA SER A 204 -8.02 -8.55 -35.06
C SER A 204 -7.80 -10.02 -35.47
N GLY A 205 -7.29 -10.85 -34.56
CA GLY A 205 -7.01 -12.26 -34.82
C GLY A 205 -8.27 -13.11 -35.07
N LYS A 206 -8.13 -14.20 -35.85
CA LYS A 206 -9.23 -15.14 -36.19
C LYS A 206 -9.90 -15.79 -34.96
N SER A 207 -9.28 -15.74 -33.79
CA SER A 207 -9.86 -16.13 -32.51
C SER A 207 -10.43 -14.89 -31.80
N ARG A 208 -11.75 -14.68 -31.86
CA ARG A 208 -12.47 -13.55 -31.22
C ARG A 208 -12.40 -13.52 -29.67
N LYS A 209 -11.66 -14.43 -29.04
CA LYS A 209 -11.46 -14.38 -27.58
C LYS A 209 -10.34 -13.38 -27.29
N LYS A 210 -10.64 -12.36 -26.46
CA LYS A 210 -9.73 -11.32 -25.94
C LYS A 210 -8.64 -11.89 -25.01
N ASN A 211 -8.02 -12.98 -25.44
CA ASN A 211 -7.06 -13.75 -24.69
C ASN A 211 -5.71 -13.03 -24.70
N GLY A 212 -5.26 -12.55 -23.55
CA GLY A 212 -4.01 -11.79 -23.44
C GLY A 212 -4.11 -10.29 -23.72
N GLU A 213 -5.31 -9.70 -23.70
CA GLU A 213 -5.50 -8.24 -23.75
C GLU A 213 -4.95 -7.59 -22.46
N ILE A 214 -4.21 -6.48 -22.59
CA ILE A 214 -3.73 -5.69 -21.45
C ILE A 214 -4.79 -4.64 -21.12
N VAL A 215 -5.33 -4.71 -19.91
CA VAL A 215 -6.40 -3.81 -19.45
C VAL A 215 -5.88 -2.91 -18.33
N PHE A 216 -6.09 -1.60 -18.46
CA PHE A 216 -5.89 -0.63 -17.39
C PHE A 216 -7.17 0.20 -17.19
N LYS A 217 -7.56 0.45 -15.93
CA LYS A 217 -8.82 1.15 -15.60
C LYS A 217 -8.78 2.64 -15.89
N SER A 218 -7.60 3.24 -15.79
CA SER A 218 -7.37 4.66 -16.02
C SER A 218 -6.01 4.89 -16.68
N LEU A 219 -5.86 6.01 -17.37
CA LEU A 219 -4.56 6.44 -17.87
C LEU A 219 -3.58 6.68 -16.71
N PRO A 220 -2.27 6.48 -16.93
CA PRO A 220 -1.24 6.80 -15.94
C PRO A 220 -1.37 8.24 -15.44
N LYS A 221 -1.36 8.41 -14.11
CA LYS A 221 -1.43 9.71 -13.46
C LYS A 221 -0.57 9.74 -12.20
N SER A 222 -0.23 10.95 -11.74
CA SER A 222 0.36 11.19 -10.43
C SER A 222 -0.61 12.00 -9.57
N PRO A 223 -1.12 11.44 -8.45
CA PRO A 223 -1.94 12.19 -7.50
C PRO A 223 -1.10 13.12 -6.63
N VAL A 224 0.24 13.00 -6.65
CA VAL A 224 1.16 13.77 -5.79
C VAL A 224 1.84 14.94 -6.51
N GLY A 225 1.56 15.17 -7.80
CA GLY A 225 2.22 16.21 -8.59
C GLY A 225 2.10 17.62 -8.02
N ASP A 226 0.95 17.97 -7.42
CA ASP A 226 0.77 19.27 -6.76
C ASP A 226 1.52 19.36 -5.42
N LEU A 227 1.59 18.24 -4.68
CA LEU A 227 2.38 18.15 -3.45
C LEU A 227 3.87 18.29 -3.74
N GLU A 228 4.37 17.66 -4.79
CA GLU A 228 5.77 17.79 -5.23
C GLU A 228 6.15 19.24 -5.53
N LYS A 229 5.27 19.98 -6.23
CA LYS A 229 5.50 21.41 -6.51
C LYS A 229 5.53 22.24 -5.23
N ARG A 230 4.63 21.98 -4.28
CA ARG A 230 4.59 22.70 -2.99
C ARG A 230 5.78 22.37 -2.09
N LEU A 231 6.25 21.12 -2.12
CA LEU A 231 7.36 20.61 -1.30
C LEU A 231 8.72 20.72 -2.01
N THR A 232 8.88 21.69 -2.92
CA THR A 232 10.13 21.89 -3.67
C THR A 232 11.32 22.02 -2.71
N GLY A 233 12.36 21.21 -2.95
CA GLY A 233 13.56 21.15 -2.12
C GLY A 233 13.49 20.18 -0.93
N GLN A 234 12.29 19.70 -0.56
CA GLN A 234 12.11 18.70 0.50
C GLN A 234 11.85 17.30 -0.04
N VAL A 235 11.23 17.20 -1.23
CA VAL A 235 11.02 15.93 -1.94
C VAL A 235 11.61 16.00 -3.35
N LYS A 236 12.10 14.85 -3.83
CA LYS A 236 12.55 14.71 -5.21
C LYS A 236 11.37 14.32 -6.09
N SER A 237 11.00 15.19 -7.02
CA SER A 237 10.05 14.84 -8.08
C SER A 237 10.75 13.99 -9.14
N TYR A 238 10.13 12.88 -9.51
CA TYR A 238 10.61 12.01 -10.58
C TYR A 238 9.77 12.14 -11.86
N GLY A 239 8.69 12.94 -11.84
CA GLY A 239 7.76 13.07 -12.97
C GLY A 239 7.10 11.75 -13.38
N MET A 240 7.09 10.77 -12.48
CA MET A 240 6.52 9.45 -12.74
C MET A 240 5.00 9.54 -12.77
N LEU A 241 4.38 8.78 -13.65
CA LEU A 241 2.97 8.50 -13.69
C LEU A 241 2.76 7.00 -13.49
N SER A 242 1.68 6.62 -12.80
CA SER A 242 1.39 5.22 -12.53
C SER A 242 -0.06 4.88 -12.86
N SER A 243 -0.30 3.63 -13.28
CA SER A 243 -1.64 3.03 -13.39
C SER A 243 -1.60 1.56 -13.01
N ASP A 244 -2.74 0.99 -12.63
CA ASP A 244 -2.86 -0.45 -12.44
C ASP A 244 -3.27 -1.12 -13.76
N TRP A 245 -2.66 -2.27 -14.02
CA TRP A 245 -2.95 -3.08 -15.20
C TRP A 245 -3.17 -4.54 -14.85
N SER A 246 -3.84 -5.26 -15.76
CA SER A 246 -3.95 -6.70 -15.73
C SER A 246 -4.01 -7.31 -17.12
N ILE A 247 -3.53 -8.52 -17.25
CA ILE A 247 -3.70 -9.38 -18.41
C ILE A 247 -4.29 -10.71 -17.95
N GLU A 248 -5.24 -11.24 -18.72
CA GLU A 248 -5.84 -12.53 -18.46
C GLU A 248 -5.62 -13.44 -19.66
N VAL A 249 -5.14 -14.65 -19.37
CA VAL A 249 -4.80 -15.64 -20.40
C VAL A 249 -5.51 -16.96 -20.10
N SER A 250 -6.43 -17.33 -20.99
CA SER A 250 -7.19 -18.58 -20.92
C SER A 250 -6.59 -19.66 -21.84
N GLY A 251 -6.67 -20.91 -21.42
CA GLY A 251 -6.28 -22.07 -22.24
C GLY A 251 -7.47 -22.61 -23.04
N THR A 252 -7.24 -23.12 -24.25
CA THR A 252 -8.25 -23.89 -25.00
C THR A 252 -8.00 -25.38 -24.76
N GLY A 253 -8.76 -25.98 -23.83
CA GLY A 253 -8.86 -27.43 -23.66
C GLY A 253 -7.99 -28.02 -22.56
N GLY A 254 -8.64 -28.53 -21.52
CA GLY A 254 -8.33 -29.75 -20.73
C GLY A 254 -6.99 -29.92 -20.02
N GLN A 255 -5.95 -29.14 -20.33
CA GLN A 255 -4.64 -29.26 -19.68
C GLN A 255 -4.18 -27.90 -19.17
N TYR A 256 -4.07 -27.82 -17.84
CA TYR A 256 -3.44 -26.77 -17.04
C TYR A 256 -2.04 -26.33 -17.51
N GLY A 257 -1.41 -27.08 -18.42
CA GLY A 257 -0.15 -26.72 -19.06
C GLY A 257 -0.28 -25.58 -20.08
N SER A 258 -1.40 -25.50 -20.80
CA SER A 258 -1.56 -24.54 -21.91
C SER A 258 -1.65 -23.09 -21.43
N SER A 259 -2.43 -22.81 -20.38
CA SER A 259 -2.59 -21.45 -19.84
C SER A 259 -1.30 -20.92 -19.23
N LYS A 260 -0.52 -21.75 -18.52
CA LYS A 260 0.78 -21.36 -17.91
C LYS A 260 1.80 -20.96 -18.96
N PHE A 261 1.94 -21.77 -20.01
CA PHE A 261 2.82 -21.46 -21.12
C PHE A 261 2.38 -20.17 -21.83
N LEU A 262 1.07 -20.02 -22.09
CA LEU A 262 0.54 -18.81 -22.70
C LEU A 262 0.75 -17.56 -21.81
N ALA A 263 0.64 -17.70 -20.49
CA ALA A 263 0.90 -16.63 -19.53
C ALA A 263 2.38 -16.20 -19.53
N GLN A 264 3.31 -17.15 -19.57
CA GLN A 264 4.74 -16.86 -19.73
C GLN A 264 5.01 -16.17 -21.07
N LEU A 265 4.42 -16.68 -22.16
CA LEU A 265 4.58 -16.10 -23.49
C LEU A 265 4.02 -14.67 -23.57
N ALA A 266 2.87 -14.43 -22.94
CA ALA A 266 2.24 -13.12 -22.87
C ALA A 266 3.14 -12.11 -22.16
N LEU A 267 3.79 -12.51 -21.05
CA LEU A 267 4.77 -11.67 -20.35
C LEU A 267 6.05 -11.45 -21.17
N TYR A 268 6.57 -12.51 -21.79
CA TYR A 268 7.83 -12.46 -22.54
C TYR A 268 7.75 -11.51 -23.74
N LYS A 269 6.60 -11.46 -24.42
CA LYS A 269 6.38 -10.64 -25.62
C LYS A 269 6.22 -9.14 -25.36
N GLN A 270 6.19 -8.70 -24.10
CA GLN A 270 5.94 -7.29 -23.80
C GLN A 270 7.14 -6.42 -24.17
N ALA A 271 6.90 -5.37 -24.94
CA ALA A 271 7.82 -4.23 -25.05
C ALA A 271 7.75 -3.38 -23.77
N TYR A 272 8.72 -2.47 -23.58
CA TYR A 272 8.80 -1.60 -22.39
C TYR A 272 8.73 -2.39 -21.07
N ARG A 273 9.51 -3.48 -20.98
CA ARG A 273 9.45 -4.46 -19.87
C ARG A 273 9.70 -3.82 -18.50
N ASP A 274 10.44 -2.74 -18.47
CA ASP A 274 10.76 -1.89 -17.32
C ASP A 274 9.56 -1.06 -16.83
N ALA A 275 8.59 -0.75 -17.70
CA ALA A 275 7.34 -0.08 -17.33
C ALA A 275 6.36 -0.99 -16.59
N PHE A 276 6.41 -2.31 -16.86
CA PHE A 276 5.47 -3.27 -16.30
C PHE A 276 6.02 -3.91 -15.02
N LEU A 277 5.45 -3.54 -13.89
CA LEU A 277 5.76 -4.10 -12.57
C LEU A 277 4.70 -5.13 -12.18
N ILE A 278 5.10 -6.38 -11.99
CA ILE A 278 4.21 -7.48 -11.65
C ILE A 278 3.99 -7.50 -10.14
N ARG A 279 2.73 -7.55 -9.68
CA ARG A 279 2.39 -7.58 -8.24
C ARG A 279 1.70 -8.89 -7.84
N LYS A 280 0.89 -9.45 -8.73
CA LYS A 280 0.10 -10.65 -8.45
C LYS A 280 -0.03 -11.55 -9.67
N ILE A 281 0.02 -12.86 -9.45
CA ILE A 281 -0.30 -13.90 -10.42
C ILE A 281 -1.30 -14.85 -9.75
N GLU A 282 -2.45 -15.05 -10.36
CA GLU A 282 -3.50 -15.90 -9.81
C GLU A 282 -4.19 -16.75 -10.88
N THR A 283 -4.65 -17.93 -10.49
CA THR A 283 -5.52 -18.75 -11.33
C THR A 283 -6.93 -18.16 -11.32
N VAL A 284 -7.54 -18.08 -12.50
CA VAL A 284 -8.93 -17.67 -12.70
C VAL A 284 -9.66 -18.76 -13.47
N LYS A 285 -10.98 -18.65 -13.60
CA LYS A 285 -11.78 -19.62 -14.34
C LYS A 285 -11.21 -19.81 -15.75
N ASP A 286 -10.75 -21.03 -16.04
CA ASP A 286 -10.17 -21.43 -17.33
C ASP A 286 -8.85 -20.73 -17.72
N GLY A 287 -8.12 -20.10 -16.77
CA GLY A 287 -6.95 -19.31 -17.11
C GLY A 287 -6.09 -18.79 -15.96
N ILE A 288 -5.20 -17.86 -16.30
CA ILE A 288 -4.29 -17.18 -15.37
C ILE A 288 -4.43 -15.68 -15.57
N LYS A 289 -4.56 -14.96 -14.46
CA LYS A 289 -4.56 -13.52 -14.41
C LYS A 289 -3.27 -13.01 -13.80
N ILE A 290 -2.64 -12.07 -14.47
CA ILE A 290 -1.45 -11.38 -14.00
C ILE A 290 -1.81 -9.90 -13.85
N SER A 291 -1.47 -9.30 -12.71
CA SER A 291 -1.77 -7.90 -12.44
C SER A 291 -0.60 -7.19 -11.76
N GLY A 292 -0.59 -5.86 -11.93
CA GLY A 292 0.58 -5.08 -11.61
C GLY A 292 0.40 -3.58 -11.71
N GLY A 293 1.50 -2.86 -11.48
CA GLY A 293 1.64 -1.43 -11.74
C GLY A 293 2.31 -1.19 -13.09
N LEU A 294 1.85 -0.15 -13.79
CA LEU A 294 2.45 0.40 -14.99
C LEU A 294 3.07 1.73 -14.61
N VAL A 295 4.37 1.90 -14.83
CA VAL A 295 5.10 3.14 -14.52
C VAL A 295 5.70 3.73 -15.79
N CYS A 296 5.54 5.04 -15.97
CA CYS A 296 6.07 5.76 -17.13
C CYS A 296 6.30 7.24 -16.75
N LYS A 297 6.87 8.02 -17.67
CA LYS A 297 7.09 9.46 -17.50
C LYS A 297 6.25 10.27 -18.48
N ALA A 298 5.75 11.42 -18.03
CA ALA A 298 5.03 12.37 -18.88
C ALA A 298 5.89 12.87 -20.05
#